data_AF-A0A7W1YQ34-F1
#
_entry.id   AF-A0A7W1YQ34-F1
#
_cell.length_a   1.000
_cell.length_b   1.000
_cell.length_c   1.000
_cell.angle_alpha   90.00
_cell.angle_beta   90.00
_cell.angle_gamma   90.00
#
_symmetry.space_group_name_H-M   'P 1'
#
loop_
_entity.id
_entity.type
_entity.pdbx_description
1 polymer ?
#
loop_
_entity_poly.entity_id
_entity_poly.type
_entity_poly.pdbx_seq_one_letter_code
_entity_poly.pdbx_strand_id
1 'polypeptide(L)' 'MANHHAYVTNYYDYTVSVIDTTTNTVVTTIPVGVAPASIAVSPLSDQVYVTNEGDNTVSVIMGQ' A
#
# COMPACT_ATOMS: atom_id res chain seq x y z
N MET A 1 -6.44 15.30 15.42
CA MET A 1 -7.20 14.45 14.46
C MET A 1 -6.24 13.37 14.01
N ALA A 2 -6.64 12.10 14.00
CA ALA A 2 -5.73 11.04 13.56
C ALA A 2 -5.54 11.14 12.04
N ASN A 3 -4.29 11.19 11.58
CA ASN A 3 -3.99 11.09 10.15
C ASN A 3 -4.39 9.68 9.72
N HIS A 4 -5.30 9.60 8.76
CA HIS A 4 -5.66 8.34 8.13
C HIS A 4 -4.90 8.25 6.81
N HIS A 5 -4.33 7.08 6.55
CA HIS A 5 -3.65 6.80 5.29
C HIS A 5 -4.48 5.87 4.42
N ALA A 6 -4.56 6.19 3.14
CA ALA A 6 -5.02 5.27 2.11
C ALA A 6 -3.81 4.67 1.39
N TYR A 7 -3.90 3.37 1.09
CA TYR A 7 -2.89 2.62 0.35
C TYR A 7 -3.48 2.26 -1.01
N VAL A 8 -2.79 2.61 -2.09
CA VAL A 8 -3.27 2.41 -3.46
C VAL A 8 -2.21 1.70 -4.27
N THR A 9 -2.56 0.58 -4.90
CA THR A 9 -1.66 -0.15 -5.79
C THR A 9 -1.49 0.59 -7.11
N ASN A 10 -0.24 0.74 -7.57
CA ASN A 10 0.09 1.24 -8.90
C ASN A 10 0.49 0.03 -9.75
N TYR A 11 -0.50 -0.61 -10.38
CA TYR A 11 -0.37 -1.93 -11.01
C TYR A 11 0.84 -2.06 -11.95
N TYR A 12 1.05 -1.11 -12.86
CA TYR A 12 2.15 -1.17 -13.82
C TYR A 12 3.48 -0.62 -13.30
N ASP A 13 3.45 0.10 -12.17
CA ASP A 13 4.62 0.78 -11.61
C ASP A 13 5.28 -0.03 -10.50
N TYR A 14 4.71 -1.17 -10.12
CA TYR A 14 5.24 -2.08 -9.09
C TYR A 14 5.44 -1.38 -7.74
N THR A 15 4.54 -0.46 -7.42
CA THR A 15 4.58 0.34 -6.19
C THR A 15 3.20 0.45 -5.54
N VAL A 16 3.19 0.88 -4.29
CA VAL A 16 2.00 1.35 -3.56
C VAL A 16 2.19 2.81 -3.19
N SER A 17 1.20 3.64 -3.49
CA SER A 17 1.12 5.02 -3.01
C SER A 17 0.47 5.07 -1.64
N VAL A 18 1.07 5.79 -0.70
CA VAL A 18 0.47 6.13 0.59
C VAL A 18 -0.02 7.57 0.51
N ILE A 19 -1.30 7.78 0.80
CA ILE A 19 -1.99 9.06 0.66
C ILE A 19 -2.48 9.50 2.04
N ASP A 20 -2.13 10.72 2.46
CA ASP A 20 -2.80 11.37 3.59
C ASP A 20 -4.22 11.76 3.16
N THR A 21 -5.23 11.18 3.79
CA THR A 21 -6.64 11.40 3.41
C THR A 21 -7.20 12.74 3.89
N THR A 22 -6.46 13.45 4.74
CA THR A 22 -6.82 14.80 5.21
C THR A 22 -6.48 15.84 4.16
N THR A 23 -5.31 15.71 3.53
CA THR A 23 -4.80 16.65 2.52
C THR A 23 -5.00 16.14 1.09
N ASN A 24 -5.33 14.85 0.91
CA ASN A 24 -5.39 14.16 -0.37
C ASN A 24 -4.08 14.21 -1.16
N THR A 25 -2.95 14.16 -0.46
CA THR A 25 -1.62 14.21 -1.07
C THR A 25 -0.87 12.91 -0.86
N VAL A 26 -0.11 12.47 -1.88
CA VAL A 26 0.82 11.34 -1.73
C VAL A 26 1.92 11.76 -0.76
N VAL A 27 2.09 10.99 0.32
CA VAL A 27 3.14 11.21 1.33
C VAL A 27 4.36 10.33 1.08
N THR A 28 4.17 9.14 0.52
CA THR A 28 5.26 8.26 0.09
C THR A 28 4.80 7.27 -0.98
N THR A 29 5.78 6.68 -1.66
CA THR A 29 5.59 5.60 -2.63
C THR A 29 6.53 4.46 -2.26
N ILE A 30 5.99 3.26 -2.10
CA ILE A 30 6.69 2.09 -1.57
C ILE A 30 6.82 1.05 -2.67
N PRO A 31 8.04 0.63 -3.05
CA PRO A 31 8.24 -0.48 -3.98
C PRO A 31 7.68 -1.79 -3.43
N VAL A 32 7.03 -2.56 -4.30
CA VAL A 32 6.48 -3.90 -4.01
C VAL A 32 6.83 -4.85 -5.16
N GLY A 33 6.19 -6.02 -5.22
CA GLY A 33 6.36 -6.97 -6.31
C GLY A 33 5.66 -6.54 -7.60
N VAL A 34 5.68 -7.45 -8.58
CA VAL A 34 5.16 -7.21 -9.93
C VAL A 34 3.63 -7.26 -9.95
N ALA A 35 3.02 -6.30 -10.64
CA ALA A 35 1.57 -6.20 -10.83
C ALA A 35 0.76 -6.30 -9.51
N PRO A 36 0.96 -5.35 -8.56
CA PRO A 36 0.21 -5.34 -7.32
C PRO A 36 -1.29 -5.09 -7.58
N ALA A 37 -2.16 -5.93 -7.04
CA ALA A 37 -3.58 -5.94 -7.41
C ALA A 37 -4.54 -5.71 -6.24
N SER A 38 -4.32 -6.35 -5.09
CA SER A 38 -5.21 -6.28 -3.93
C SER A 38 -4.47 -5.86 -2.66
N ILE A 39 -5.18 -5.20 -1.76
CA ILE A 39 -4.68 -4.72 -0.47
C ILE A 39 -5.58 -5.21 0.67
N ALA A 40 -4.95 -5.67 1.76
CA ALA A 40 -5.61 -5.89 3.05
C ALA A 40 -4.86 -5.14 4.16
N VAL A 41 -5.57 -4.40 5.01
CA VAL A 41 -5.00 -3.63 6.13
C VAL A 41 -5.40 -4.29 7.44
N SER A 42 -4.42 -4.62 8.29
CA SER A 42 -4.64 -5.14 9.64
C SER A 42 -4.57 -4.01 10.65
N PRO A 43 -5.70 -3.60 11.27
CA PRO A 43 -5.71 -2.55 12.28
C PRO A 43 -5.04 -2.96 13.60
N LEU A 44 -4.81 -4.27 13.80
CA LEU A 44 -4.21 -4.80 15.03
C LEU A 44 -2.69 -4.77 15.01
N SER A 45 -2.09 -4.99 13.83
CA SER A 45 -0.64 -5.11 13.66
C SER A 45 -0.03 -3.97 12.87
N ASP A 46 -0.85 -3.01 12.43
CA ASP A 46 -0.47 -1.90 11.57
C ASP A 46 0.34 -2.39 10.34
N GLN A 47 -0.18 -3.46 9.72
CA GLN A 47 0.44 -4.08 8.55
C GLN A 47 -0.53 -4.01 7.37
N VAL A 48 0.05 -3.75 6.20
CA VAL A 48 -0.63 -3.72 4.91
C VAL A 48 -0.05 -4.85 4.05
N TYR A 49 -0.93 -5.74 3.61
CA TYR A 49 -0.59 -6.89 2.77
C TYR A 49 -0.99 -6.60 1.34
N VAL A 50 -0.06 -6.76 0.41
CA VAL A 50 -0.25 -6.48 -1.01
C VAL A 50 -0.01 -7.75 -1.81
N THR A 51 -0.98 -8.21 -2.58
CA THR A 51 -0.79 -9.33 -3.50
C THR A 51 -0.13 -8.87 -4.79
N ASN A 52 0.95 -9.53 -5.19
CA ASN A 52 1.71 -9.24 -6.40
C ASN A 52 1.39 -10.33 -7.43
N GLU A 53 0.41 -10.08 -8.32
CA GLU A 53 -0.09 -11.11 -9.24
C GLU A 53 0.93 -11.49 -10.32
N GLY A 54 1.84 -10.59 -10.66
CA GLY A 54 2.81 -10.80 -11.73
C GLY A 54 4.01 -11.66 -11.33
N ASP A 55 4.27 -11.84 -10.04
CA ASP A 55 5.41 -12.62 -9.54
C ASP A 55 5.03 -13.72 -8.52
N ASN A 56 3.73 -13.87 -8.22
CA ASN A 56 3.18 -14.85 -7.27
C ASN A 56 3.68 -14.66 -5.82
N THR A 57 3.90 -13.42 -5.40
CA THR A 57 4.33 -13.09 -4.03
C THR A 57 3.33 -12.21 -3.28
N VAL A 58 3.58 -12.03 -1.97
CA VAL A 58 2.88 -11.04 -1.13
C VAL A 58 3.92 -10.13 -0.50
N SER A 59 3.74 -8.82 -0.64
CA SER A 59 4.52 -7.82 0.07
C SER A 59 3.84 -7.42 1.37
N VAL A 60 4.65 -7.18 2.41
CA VAL A 60 4.18 -6.64 3.69
C VAL A 60 4.78 -5.26 3.88
N ILE A 61 3.92 -4.27 4.06
CA ILE A 61 4.26 -2.88 4.32
C ILE A 61 3.84 -2.56 5.76
N MET A 62 4.66 -1.81 6.50
CA MET A 62 4.27 -1.27 7.80
C MET A 62 3.41 -0.03 7.59
N GLY A 63 2.35 0.09 8.38
CA GLY A 63 1.50 1.26 8.40
C GLY A 63 2.27 2.51 8.76
N GLN A 64 1.78 3.65 8.27
CA GLN A 64 2.30 4.98 8.55
C GLN A 64 1.29 5.80 9.36
#